data_AF-A0A8S4GEP4-F1
#
_entry.id   AF-A0A8S4GEP4-F1
#
_cell.length_a   1.000
_cell.length_b   1.000
_cell.length_c   1.000
_cell.angle_alpha   90.00
_cell.angle_beta   90.00
_cell.angle_gamma   90.00
#
_symmetry.space_group_name_H-M   'P 1'
#
loop_
_entity.id
_entity.type
_entity.pdbx_description
1 polymer ?
#
loop_
_entity_poly.entity_id
_entity_poly.type
_entity_poly.pdbx_seq_one_letter_code
_entity_poly.pdbx_strand_id
1 'polypeptide(L)'
;MDDDGDDKDDSKRRTRNLSEKKRRDQFNLLVNELSAMISTNNRKMDKSTVLKSTISFLKNHNDITVRSRAHDVTEDWKPPFLSNEEFSYLVLEALEGFLLVLSANGRVHYASESVAALLGHNPSDMMNQSIFELAHEEDRPRLYALLQSVDPARVGHVKVDQHGRKWSMHRKAV
;
A
#
# COMPACT_ATOMS: atom_id res chain seq x y z
N MET A 1 -58.08 33.99 0.67
CA MET A 1 -56.68 34.34 0.32
C MET A 1 -55.88 33.29 1.06
N ASP A 2 -55.60 32.19 0.39
CA ASP A 2 -55.10 30.94 1.00
C ASP A 2 -54.06 30.30 0.08
N ASP A 3 -53.11 31.11 -0.41
CA ASP A 3 -52.09 30.67 -1.38
C ASP A 3 -50.68 30.55 -0.76
N ASP A 4 -50.45 31.12 0.43
CA ASP A 4 -49.13 31.14 1.10
C ASP A 4 -48.71 29.79 1.74
N GLY A 5 -49.63 28.82 1.85
CA GLY A 5 -49.38 27.53 2.50
C GLY A 5 -48.62 26.53 1.61
N ASP A 6 -48.90 26.52 0.31
CA ASP A 6 -48.38 25.54 -0.64
C ASP A 6 -46.91 25.85 -1.01
N ASP A 7 -46.56 27.12 -1.22
CA ASP A 7 -45.19 27.55 -1.53
C ASP A 7 -44.18 27.20 -0.42
N LYS A 8 -44.63 27.22 0.84
CA LYS A 8 -43.79 26.90 2.00
C LYS A 8 -43.55 25.40 2.14
N ASP A 9 -44.51 24.56 1.76
CA ASP A 9 -44.32 23.10 1.71
C ASP A 9 -43.42 22.70 0.54
N ASP A 10 -43.59 23.35 -0.61
CA ASP A 10 -42.79 23.12 -1.80
C ASP A 10 -41.31 23.49 -1.59
N SER A 11 -41.06 24.61 -0.93
CA SER A 11 -39.71 25.04 -0.53
C SER A 11 -39.03 24.05 0.44
N LYS A 12 -39.76 23.53 1.44
CA LYS A 12 -39.25 22.49 2.36
C LYS A 12 -38.95 21.18 1.64
N ARG A 13 -39.80 20.77 0.69
CA ARG A 13 -39.58 19.57 -0.13
C ARG A 13 -38.32 19.72 -1.00
N ARG A 14 -38.14 20.88 -1.64
CA ARG A 14 -36.96 21.19 -2.47
C ARG A 14 -35.66 21.17 -1.67
N THR A 15 -35.63 21.82 -0.52
CA THR A 15 -34.46 21.84 0.36
C THR A 15 -34.09 20.45 0.88
N ARG A 16 -35.09 19.64 1.26
CA ARG A 16 -34.88 18.24 1.66
C ARG A 16 -34.28 17.41 0.52
N ASN A 17 -34.82 17.55 -0.69
CA ASN A 17 -34.34 16.83 -1.87
C ASN A 17 -32.89 17.22 -2.24
N LEU A 18 -32.54 18.50 -2.09
CA LEU A 18 -31.18 18.99 -2.31
C LEU A 18 -30.19 18.41 -1.29
N SER A 19 -30.56 18.39 -0.01
CA SER A 19 -29.76 17.79 1.05
C SER A 19 -29.50 16.31 0.79
N GLU A 20 -30.54 15.56 0.42
CA GLU A 20 -30.41 14.13 0.13
C GLU A 20 -29.55 13.88 -1.12
N LYS A 21 -29.70 14.71 -2.17
CA LYS A 21 -28.83 14.65 -3.34
C LYS A 21 -27.37 14.88 -2.96
N LYS A 22 -27.07 15.89 -2.14
CA LYS A 22 -25.70 16.19 -1.66
C LYS A 22 -25.08 15.00 -0.93
N ARG A 23 -25.83 14.34 -0.05
CA ARG A 23 -25.37 13.14 0.67
C ARG A 23 -25.07 11.98 -0.29
N ARG A 24 -25.94 11.76 -1.28
CA ARG A 24 -25.74 10.73 -2.30
C ARG A 24 -24.53 11.02 -3.18
N ASP A 25 -24.33 12.28 -3.57
CA ASP A 25 -23.20 12.70 -4.37
C ASP A 25 -21.88 12.55 -3.59
N GLN A 26 -21.86 12.94 -2.31
CA GLN A 26 -20.72 12.71 -1.42
C GLN A 26 -20.40 11.21 -1.26
N PHE A 27 -21.42 10.38 -1.05
CA PHE A 27 -21.24 8.93 -0.99
C PHE A 27 -20.64 8.37 -2.29
N ASN A 28 -21.11 8.84 -3.45
CA ASN A 28 -20.57 8.42 -4.74
C ASN A 28 -19.10 8.82 -4.91
N LEU A 29 -18.72 10.02 -4.46
CA LEU A 29 -17.33 10.49 -4.48
C LEU A 29 -16.42 9.57 -3.65
N LEU A 30 -16.80 9.30 -2.41
CA LEU A 30 -16.03 8.42 -1.52
C LEU A 30 -15.89 7.00 -2.07
N VAL A 31 -16.94 6.44 -2.68
CA VAL A 31 -16.86 5.11 -3.30
C VAL A 31 -15.93 5.11 -4.51
N ASN A 32 -15.89 6.19 -5.30
CA ASN A 32 -14.97 6.30 -6.44
C ASN A 32 -13.51 6.43 -5.98
N GLU A 33 -13.23 7.22 -4.94
CA GLU A 33 -11.90 7.31 -4.33
C GLU A 33 -11.44 5.96 -3.79
N LEU A 34 -12.30 5.25 -3.05
CA LEU A 34 -12.04 3.88 -2.60
C LEU A 34 -11.75 2.93 -3.76
N SER A 35 -12.54 3.01 -4.83
CA SER A 35 -12.34 2.18 -6.02
C SER A 35 -10.98 2.43 -6.67
N ALA A 36 -10.52 3.69 -6.73
CA ALA A 36 -9.23 4.05 -7.30
C ALA A 36 -8.06 3.52 -6.45
N MET A 37 -8.19 3.52 -5.13
CA MET A 37 -7.15 3.02 -4.23
C MET A 37 -7.00 1.49 -4.28
N ILE A 38 -8.08 0.74 -4.56
CA ILE A 38 -8.05 -0.74 -4.53
C ILE A 38 -7.93 -1.40 -5.91
N SER A 39 -8.24 -0.68 -7.00
CA SER A 39 -8.25 -1.25 -8.34
C SER A 39 -6.90 -1.06 -9.04
N THR A 40 -6.16 -2.15 -9.23
CA THR A 40 -4.89 -2.15 -9.99
C THR A 40 -5.07 -2.04 -11.51
N ASN A 41 -6.27 -2.34 -12.02
CA ASN A 41 -6.51 -2.58 -13.45
C ASN A 41 -7.44 -1.55 -14.10
N ASN A 42 -7.68 -0.40 -13.48
CA ASN A 42 -8.63 0.64 -13.94
C ASN A 42 -10.03 0.12 -14.31
N ARG A 43 -10.46 -1.03 -13.75
CA ARG A 43 -11.77 -1.61 -14.06
C ARG A 43 -12.83 -0.93 -13.21
N LYS A 44 -13.89 -0.44 -13.86
CA LYS A 44 -15.05 0.14 -13.17
C LYS A 44 -15.79 -0.95 -12.41
N MET A 45 -15.79 -0.87 -11.09
CA MET A 45 -16.50 -1.78 -10.20
C MET A 45 -17.85 -1.17 -9.79
N ASP A 46 -18.84 -2.01 -9.54
CA ASP A 46 -20.06 -1.55 -8.87
C ASP A 46 -19.77 -1.27 -7.39
N LYS A 47 -20.62 -0.45 -6.76
CA LYS A 47 -20.44 0.01 -5.39
C LYS A 47 -20.37 -1.14 -4.37
N SER A 48 -21.16 -2.20 -4.55
CA SER A 48 -21.12 -3.34 -3.62
C SER A 48 -19.80 -4.08 -3.73
N THR A 49 -19.29 -4.24 -4.95
CA THR A 49 -18.00 -4.89 -5.18
C THR A 49 -16.86 -4.03 -4.64
N VAL A 50 -16.86 -2.70 -4.82
CA VAL A 50 -15.87 -1.80 -4.21
C VAL A 50 -15.80 -2.03 -2.70
N LEU A 51 -16.93 -1.95 -2.00
CA LEU A 51 -16.97 -2.11 -0.54
C LEU A 51 -16.51 -3.50 -0.08
N LYS A 52 -16.95 -4.57 -0.76
CA LYS A 52 -16.52 -5.94 -0.44
C LYS A 52 -15.02 -6.13 -0.67
N SER A 53 -14.50 -5.62 -1.78
CA SER A 53 -13.07 -5.66 -2.10
C SER A 53 -12.24 -4.84 -1.12
N THR A 54 -12.69 -3.65 -0.70
CA THR A 54 -12.04 -2.86 0.35
C THR A 54 -12.00 -3.62 1.67
N ILE A 55 -13.10 -4.25 2.10
CA ILE A 55 -13.12 -5.05 3.33
C ILE A 55 -12.15 -6.22 3.23
N SER A 56 -12.14 -6.92 2.09
CA SER A 56 -11.21 -8.03 1.84
C SER A 56 -9.76 -7.56 1.85
N PHE A 57 -9.48 -6.42 1.22
CA PHE A 57 -8.16 -5.80 1.18
C PHE A 57 -7.67 -5.48 2.60
N LEU A 58 -8.49 -4.80 3.42
CA LEU A 58 -8.13 -4.45 4.79
C LEU A 58 -7.92 -5.68 5.68
N LYS A 59 -8.76 -6.71 5.55
CA LYS A 59 -8.60 -7.97 6.30
C LYS A 59 -7.32 -8.70 5.91
N ASN A 60 -7.06 -8.83 4.61
CA ASN A 60 -5.85 -9.48 4.10
C ASN A 60 -4.59 -8.69 4.49
N HIS A 61 -4.63 -7.36 4.42
CA HIS A 61 -3.53 -6.52 4.87
C HIS A 61 -3.27 -6.69 6.36
N ASN A 62 -4.31 -6.71 7.21
CA ASN A 62 -4.17 -6.96 8.65
C ASN A 62 -3.59 -8.36 8.92
N ASP A 63 -4.04 -9.40 8.21
CA ASP A 63 -3.51 -10.76 8.36
C ASP A 63 -2.04 -10.85 7.93
N ILE A 64 -1.63 -10.14 6.86
CA ILE A 64 -0.22 -10.05 6.44
C ILE A 64 0.59 -9.32 7.51
N THR A 65 0.13 -8.17 8.00
CA THR A 65 0.80 -7.43 9.08
C THR A 65 0.97 -8.31 10.33
N VAL A 66 -0.06 -9.05 10.73
CA VAL A 66 -0.01 -9.95 11.90
C VAL A 66 0.92 -11.15 11.66
N ARG A 67 0.97 -11.71 10.45
CA ARG A 67 1.90 -12.81 10.11
C ARG A 67 3.35 -12.36 10.01
N SER A 68 3.62 -11.16 9.50
CA SER A 68 4.98 -10.58 9.51
C SER A 68 5.48 -10.33 10.94
N ARG A 69 4.58 -9.96 11.87
CA ARG A 69 4.88 -9.85 13.31
C ARG A 69 5.21 -11.19 14.00
N ALA A 70 5.02 -12.33 13.33
CA ALA A 70 5.44 -13.62 13.87
C ALA A 70 6.95 -13.87 13.69
N HIS A 71 7.62 -13.10 12.82
CA HIS A 71 9.05 -13.21 12.56
C HIS A 71 9.86 -11.95 12.92
N ASP A 72 9.21 -10.78 13.06
CA ASP A 72 9.84 -9.56 13.57
C ASP A 72 9.32 -9.22 14.96
N VAL A 73 10.26 -8.81 15.80
CA VAL A 73 10.10 -8.41 17.21
C VAL A 73 8.86 -7.54 17.38
N THR A 74 8.03 -7.96 18.33
CA THR A 74 6.85 -7.23 18.78
C THR A 74 7.20 -5.84 19.31
N GLU A 75 6.24 -4.92 19.17
CA GLU A 75 6.03 -3.67 19.96
C GLU A 75 6.59 -2.38 19.40
N ASP A 76 5.70 -1.45 19.01
CA ASP A 76 5.81 0.02 19.11
C ASP A 76 7.21 0.67 19.21
N TRP A 77 8.17 0.25 18.38
CA TRP A 77 9.52 0.85 18.31
C TRP A 77 9.49 2.31 17.90
N LYS A 78 8.38 2.76 17.28
CA LYS A 78 8.15 4.14 16.90
C LYS A 78 7.37 4.85 18.00
N PRO A 79 7.99 5.80 18.73
CA PRO A 79 7.28 6.62 19.70
C PRO A 79 6.10 7.38 19.04
N PRO A 80 4.95 7.52 19.72
CA PRO A 80 3.75 8.12 19.14
C PRO A 80 3.89 9.62 18.83
N PHE A 81 4.91 10.27 19.40
CA PHE A 81 5.22 11.68 19.13
C PHE A 81 6.02 11.90 17.85
N LEU A 82 6.55 10.83 17.23
CA LEU A 82 7.24 10.91 15.95
C LEU A 82 6.30 10.56 14.81
N SER A 83 6.28 11.41 13.78
CA SER A 83 5.78 11.05 12.46
C SER A 83 6.64 9.93 11.85
N ASN A 84 6.11 9.25 10.83
CA ASN A 84 6.87 8.19 10.15
C ASN A 84 8.14 8.74 9.47
N GLU A 85 8.10 9.99 9.01
CA GLU A 85 9.24 10.67 8.38
C GLU A 85 10.34 10.95 9.40
N GLU A 86 10.01 11.57 10.53
CA GLU A 86 10.98 11.86 11.61
C GLU A 86 11.59 10.58 12.17
N PHE A 87 10.78 9.53 12.36
CA PHE A 87 11.29 8.24 12.82
C PHE A 87 12.22 7.59 11.80
N SER A 88 11.88 7.63 10.51
CA SER A 88 12.74 7.06 9.46
C SER A 88 14.07 7.81 9.39
N TYR A 89 14.06 9.14 9.50
CA TYR A 89 15.27 9.95 9.53
C TYR A 89 16.14 9.61 10.74
N LEU A 90 15.54 9.56 11.94
CA LEU A 90 16.23 9.21 13.19
C LEU A 90 16.89 7.83 13.12
N VAL A 91 16.17 6.82 12.61
CA VAL A 91 16.69 5.45 12.48
C VAL A 91 17.86 5.42 11.49
N LEU A 92 17.75 6.08 10.34
CA LEU A 92 18.83 6.13 9.35
C LEU A 92 20.05 6.88 9.88
N GLU A 93 19.86 8.00 10.58
CA GLU A 93 20.93 8.76 11.20
C GLU A 93 21.65 7.95 12.28
N ALA A 94 20.90 7.31 13.19
CA ALA A 94 21.46 6.52 14.28
C ALA A 94 22.19 5.25 13.81
N LEU A 95 21.78 4.66 12.68
CA LEU A 95 22.40 3.47 12.11
C LEU A 95 23.53 3.79 11.12
N GLU A 96 23.78 5.08 10.83
CA GLU A 96 24.59 5.50 9.68
C GLU A 96 24.16 4.73 8.42
N GLY A 97 22.84 4.67 8.21
CA GLY A 97 22.19 3.83 7.22
C GLY A 97 21.66 4.60 6.02
N PHE A 98 21.40 3.86 4.95
CA PHE A 98 20.74 4.37 3.74
C PHE A 98 19.72 3.36 3.22
N LEU A 99 18.77 3.85 2.42
CA LEU A 99 17.74 3.04 1.79
C LEU A 99 18.07 2.81 0.32
N LEU A 100 17.99 1.55 -0.11
CA LEU A 100 18.04 1.16 -1.51
C LEU A 100 16.80 0.36 -1.88
N VAL A 101 16.24 0.63 -3.05
CA VAL A 101 15.22 -0.23 -3.67
C VAL A 101 15.83 -0.85 -4.92
N LEU A 102 15.88 -2.17 -4.94
CA LEU A 102 16.43 -2.96 -6.03
C LEU A 102 15.33 -3.77 -6.70
N SER A 103 15.43 -3.96 -8.00
CA SER A 103 14.68 -5.03 -8.68
C SER A 103 15.25 -6.40 -8.32
N ALA A 104 14.49 -7.47 -8.63
CA ALA A 104 14.95 -8.85 -8.43
C ALA A 104 16.22 -9.22 -9.21
N ASN A 105 16.54 -8.48 -10.29
CA ASN A 105 17.79 -8.63 -11.04
C ASN A 105 18.89 -7.64 -10.62
N GLY A 106 18.72 -6.93 -9.50
CA GLY A 106 19.75 -6.07 -8.91
C GLY A 106 19.85 -4.66 -9.46
N ARG A 107 18.87 -4.20 -10.25
CA ARG A 107 18.84 -2.82 -10.77
C ARG A 107 18.32 -1.85 -9.72
N VAL A 108 19.02 -0.75 -9.52
CA VAL A 108 18.63 0.30 -8.56
C VAL A 108 17.45 1.10 -9.11
N HIS A 109 16.35 1.12 -8.35
CA HIS A 109 15.16 1.93 -8.62
C HIS A 109 15.05 3.15 -7.72
N TYR A 110 15.72 3.13 -6.57
CA TYR A 110 15.77 4.25 -5.64
C TYR A 110 17.00 4.12 -4.75
N ALA A 111 17.62 5.26 -4.43
CA ALA A 111 18.64 5.41 -3.42
C ALA A 111 18.34 6.68 -2.60
N SER A 112 18.45 6.61 -1.27
CA SER A 112 18.31 7.78 -0.41
C SER A 112 19.53 8.69 -0.49
N GLU A 113 19.35 9.99 -0.23
CA GLU A 113 20.43 10.99 -0.21
C GLU A 113 21.60 10.63 0.74
N SER A 114 21.30 9.92 1.83
CA SER A 114 22.33 9.49 2.80
C SER A 114 23.40 8.56 2.20
N VAL A 115 23.14 7.92 1.05
CA VAL A 115 24.14 7.08 0.37
C VAL A 115 25.38 7.87 -0.07
N ALA A 116 25.22 9.16 -0.36
CA ALA A 116 26.34 10.02 -0.75
C ALA A 116 27.31 10.24 0.42
N ALA A 117 26.78 10.47 1.62
CA ALA A 117 27.60 10.67 2.81
C ALA A 117 28.32 9.39 3.24
N LEU A 118 27.71 8.22 3.01
CA LEU A 118 28.20 6.93 3.51
C LEU A 118 29.09 6.19 2.52
N LEU A 119 28.75 6.21 1.23
CA LEU A 119 29.46 5.48 0.17
C LEU A 119 30.14 6.40 -0.85
N GLY A 120 29.89 7.71 -0.81
CA GLY A 120 30.45 8.66 -1.77
C GLY A 120 29.79 8.66 -3.15
N HIS A 121 28.68 7.95 -3.32
CA HIS A 121 27.94 7.89 -4.58
C HIS A 121 26.78 8.88 -4.59
N ASN A 122 26.66 9.66 -5.66
CA ASN A 122 25.49 10.49 -5.87
C ASN A 122 24.27 9.61 -6.22
N PRO A 123 23.13 9.71 -5.52
CA PRO A 123 21.93 8.93 -5.82
C PRO A 123 21.54 8.94 -7.30
N SER A 124 21.63 10.09 -7.97
CA SER A 124 21.27 10.22 -9.39
C SER A 124 22.07 9.30 -10.30
N ASP A 125 23.34 9.08 -9.94
CA ASP A 125 24.28 8.31 -10.76
C ASP A 125 24.04 6.81 -10.55
N MET A 126 23.61 6.43 -9.34
CA MET A 126 23.24 5.05 -9.02
C MET A 126 21.93 4.60 -9.69
N MET A 127 21.06 5.54 -10.08
CA MET A 127 19.75 5.21 -10.64
C MET A 127 19.87 4.37 -11.91
N ASN A 128 19.12 3.26 -11.95
CA ASN A 128 19.12 2.27 -13.02
C ASN A 128 20.45 1.54 -13.26
N GLN A 129 21.47 1.76 -12.43
CA GLN A 129 22.68 0.94 -12.44
C GLN A 129 22.43 -0.41 -11.79
N SER A 130 23.33 -1.35 -12.11
CA SER A 130 23.34 -2.66 -11.49
C SER A 130 24.09 -2.59 -10.16
N ILE A 131 23.50 -3.07 -9.07
CA ILE A 131 24.18 -3.15 -7.76
C ILE A 131 25.46 -3.98 -7.82
N PHE A 132 25.57 -4.91 -8.77
CA PHE A 132 26.77 -5.72 -8.98
C PHE A 132 27.95 -4.92 -9.54
N GLU A 133 27.70 -3.79 -10.21
CA GLU A 133 28.75 -2.88 -10.68
C GLU A 133 29.37 -2.08 -9.52
N LEU A 134 28.58 -1.86 -8.46
CA LEU A 134 29.00 -1.17 -7.25
C LEU A 134 29.62 -2.12 -6.21
N ALA A 135 29.23 -3.39 -6.23
CA ALA A 135 29.74 -4.41 -5.33
C ALA A 135 31.12 -4.93 -5.76
N HIS A 136 31.95 -5.24 -4.77
CA HIS A 136 33.22 -5.93 -4.98
C HIS A 136 33.00 -7.31 -5.63
N GLU A 137 33.92 -7.73 -6.51
CA GLU A 137 33.73 -8.92 -7.35
C GLU A 137 33.53 -10.20 -6.54
N GLU A 138 34.22 -10.30 -5.40
CA GLU A 138 34.13 -11.43 -4.46
C GLU A 138 32.76 -11.55 -3.78
N ASP A 139 32.03 -10.43 -3.62
CA ASP A 139 30.72 -10.40 -2.97
C ASP A 139 29.56 -10.61 -3.93
N ARG A 140 29.78 -10.45 -5.25
CA ARG A 140 28.74 -10.60 -6.27
C ARG A 140 28.00 -11.94 -6.18
N PRO A 141 28.66 -13.12 -6.02
CA PRO A 141 27.94 -14.40 -5.95
C PRO A 141 26.98 -14.46 -4.76
N ARG A 142 27.39 -13.92 -3.60
CA ARG A 142 26.55 -13.86 -2.40
C ARG A 142 25.37 -12.92 -2.58
N LEU A 143 25.60 -11.76 -3.21
CA LEU A 143 24.55 -10.80 -3.50
C LEU A 143 23.52 -11.36 -4.50
N TYR A 144 23.97 -12.09 -5.52
CA TYR A 144 23.09 -12.81 -6.45
C TYR A 144 22.22 -13.82 -5.72
N ALA A 145 22.83 -14.65 -4.87
CA ALA A 145 22.09 -15.65 -4.10
C ALA A 145 21.06 -14.99 -3.17
N LEU A 146 21.43 -13.88 -2.52
CA LEU A 146 20.51 -13.13 -1.66
C LEU A 146 19.30 -12.64 -2.46
N LEU A 147 19.52 -11.95 -3.59
CA LEU A 147 18.45 -11.42 -4.43
C LEU A 147 17.54 -12.51 -5.02
N GLN A 148 18.09 -13.69 -5.35
CA GLN A 148 17.31 -14.84 -5.82
C GLN A 148 16.53 -15.55 -4.71
N SER A 149 17.02 -15.49 -3.46
CA SER A 149 16.37 -16.09 -2.30
C SER A 149 15.19 -15.28 -1.76
N VAL A 150 15.02 -14.04 -2.22
CA VAL A 150 13.87 -13.19 -1.90
C VAL A 150 12.63 -13.82 -2.53
N ASP A 151 11.92 -14.63 -1.73
CA ASP A 151 10.65 -15.20 -2.13
C ASP A 151 9.65 -14.06 -2.43
N PRO A 152 9.06 -14.00 -3.64
CA PRO A 152 7.98 -13.06 -3.93
C PRO A 152 6.76 -13.22 -3.00
N ALA A 153 6.66 -14.31 -2.23
CA ALA A 153 5.65 -14.45 -1.18
C ALA A 153 6.02 -13.80 0.16
N ARG A 154 7.31 -13.47 0.40
CA ARG A 154 7.79 -12.78 1.61
C ARG A 154 7.86 -11.26 1.43
N VAL A 155 8.11 -10.79 0.20
CA VAL A 155 7.78 -9.42 -0.21
C VAL A 155 6.26 -9.35 -0.26
N GLY A 156 5.62 -8.39 0.42
CA GLY A 156 4.16 -8.27 0.52
C GLY A 156 3.47 -8.18 -0.84
N HIS A 157 3.29 -9.31 -1.52
CA HIS A 157 2.54 -9.41 -2.75
C HIS A 157 1.06 -9.52 -2.39
N VAL A 158 0.33 -8.42 -2.57
CA VAL A 158 -1.12 -8.44 -2.70
C VAL A 158 -1.45 -9.18 -4.01
N LYS A 159 -1.58 -10.50 -3.94
CA LYS A 159 -2.24 -11.26 -5.00
C LYS A 159 -3.73 -10.95 -4.95
N VAL A 160 -4.19 -10.11 -5.87
CA VAL A 160 -5.62 -10.00 -6.19
C VAL A 160 -5.98 -11.23 -7.03
N ASP A 161 -6.66 -12.20 -6.42
CA ASP A 161 -7.20 -13.33 -7.16
C ASP A 161 -8.42 -12.85 -7.98
N GLN A 162 -8.36 -13.04 -9.29
CA GLN A 162 -9.46 -12.62 -10.19
C GLN A 162 -10.59 -13.64 -10.29
N HIS A 163 -10.61 -14.68 -9.47
CA HIS A 163 -11.60 -15.75 -9.62
C HIS A 163 -11.99 -16.32 -8.26
N GLY A 164 -13.10 -15.79 -7.71
CA GLY A 164 -13.75 -16.29 -6.51
C GLY A 164 -14.25 -17.73 -6.65
N ARG A 165 -13.34 -18.71 -6.63
CA ARG A 165 -13.65 -20.14 -6.50
C ARG A 165 -12.74 -20.76 -5.46
N LYS A 166 -13.34 -20.96 -4.30
CA LYS A 166 -12.84 -21.71 -3.15
C LYS A 166 -12.67 -23.19 -3.55
N TRP A 167 -11.44 -23.69 -3.58
CA TRP A 167 -11.17 -25.13 -3.66
C TRP A 167 -11.03 -25.68 -2.24
N SER A 168 -11.91 -26.60 -1.85
CA SER A 168 -11.76 -27.41 -0.64
C SER A 168 -11.15 -28.75 -1.02
N MET A 169 -9.88 -28.94 -0.67
CA MET A 169 -9.23 -30.24 -0.79
C MET A 169 -9.40 -30.98 0.55
N HIS A 170 -10.36 -31.89 0.60
CA HIS A 170 -10.53 -32.79 1.74
C HIS A 170 -9.40 -33.82 1.72
N ARG A 171 -8.49 -33.74 2.70
CA ARG A 171 -7.65 -34.89 3.08
C ARG A 171 -8.48 -35.73 4.06
N LYS A 172 -8.95 -36.89 3.62
CA LYS A 172 -9.20 -38.00 4.55
C LYS A 172 -7.86 -38.68 4.82
N ALA A 173 -7.47 -38.71 6.08
CA ALA A 173 -6.41 -39.59 6.58
C ALA A 173 -7.09 -40.67 7.43
N VAL A 174 -6.77 -41.92 7.07
CA VAL A 174 -6.97 -43.21 7.75
C VAL A 174 -8.41 -43.60 8.06
#